data_AF-A0A7T8QVI5-F1
#
_entry.id   AF-A0A7T8QVI5-F1
#
_cell.length_a   1.000
_cell.length_b   1.000
_cell.length_c   1.000
_cell.angle_alpha   90.00
_cell.angle_beta   90.00
_cell.angle_gamma   90.00
#
_symmetry.space_group_name_H-M   'P 1'
#
loop_
_entity.id
_entity.type
_entity.pdbx_description
1 polymer ?
#
loop_
_entity_poly.entity_id
_entity_poly.type
_entity_poly.pdbx_seq_one_letter_code
_entity_poly.pdbx_strand_id
1 'polypeptide(L)'
;MDNVDELNQESIKFTKHQGMALKQCHDKVRWFQKRQQENAARAARKEDLLPDEDVNKAFKPIPLPPRLNSLILSGQILSSSQQISQFSSQSLAKLFISQGLQQAKHKEGA
;
A
#
# COMPACT_ATOMS: atom_id res chain seq x y z
N MET A 1 15.71 9.07 -4.58
CA MET A 1 14.63 9.75 -3.83
C MET A 1 13.31 9.61 -4.59
N ASP A 2 13.32 9.87 -5.90
CA ASP A 2 12.14 9.76 -6.79
C ASP A 2 11.38 8.42 -6.68
N ASN A 3 12.08 7.29 -6.57
CA ASN A 3 11.45 5.98 -6.41
C ASN A 3 10.65 5.85 -5.10
N VAL A 4 11.08 6.53 -4.03
CA VAL A 4 10.39 6.51 -2.74
C VAL A 4 9.11 7.35 -2.81
N ASP A 5 9.18 8.52 -3.46
CA ASP A 5 8.03 9.40 -3.64
C ASP A 5 6.97 8.77 -4.55
N GLU A 6 7.41 8.11 -5.63
CA GLU A 6 6.51 7.38 -6.52
C GLU A 6 5.85 6.17 -5.80
N LEU A 7 6.59 5.47 -4.93
CA LEU A 7 6.03 4.38 -4.12
C LEU A 7 5.00 4.91 -3.12
N ASN A 8 5.25 6.08 -2.55
CA ASN A 8 4.31 6.75 -1.67
C ASN A 8 3.03 7.16 -2.42
N GLN A 9 3.14 7.66 -3.65
CA GLN A 9 1.98 7.96 -4.49
C GLN A 9 1.14 6.71 -4.80
N GLU A 10 1.78 5.58 -5.11
CA GLU A 10 1.11 4.29 -5.29
C GLU A 10 0.40 3.83 -4.01
N SER A 11 1.02 4.04 -2.84
CA SER A 11 0.43 3.75 -1.53
C SER A 11 -0.83 4.59 -1.25
N ILE A 12 -0.80 5.89 -1.61
CA ILE A 12 -1.96 6.78 -1.48
C ILE A 12 -3.12 6.31 -2.37
N LYS A 13 -2.84 5.92 -3.62
CA LYS A 13 -3.87 5.36 -4.53
C LYS A 13 -4.51 4.11 -3.92
N PHE A 14 -3.71 3.23 -3.34
CA PHE A 14 -4.21 2.02 -2.69
C PHE A 14 -5.07 2.32 -1.46
N THR A 15 -4.63 3.25 -0.60
CA THR A 15 -5.40 3.68 0.58
C THR A 15 -6.74 4.29 0.18
N LYS A 16 -6.76 5.13 -0.86
CA LYS A 16 -8.00 5.68 -1.42
C LYS A 16 -8.94 4.58 -1.91
N HIS A 17 -8.43 3.60 -2.66
CA HIS A 17 -9.20 2.44 -3.09
C HIS A 17 -9.82 1.70 -1.90
N GLN A 18 -9.03 1.42 -0.85
CA GLN A 18 -9.52 0.73 0.35
C GLN A 18 -10.65 1.51 1.01
N GLY A 19 -10.54 2.83 1.13
CA GLY A 19 -11.60 3.69 1.66
C GLY A 19 -12.89 3.63 0.83
N MET A 20 -12.79 3.64 -0.50
CA MET A 20 -13.95 3.50 -1.38
C MET A 20 -14.60 2.11 -1.25
N ALA A 21 -13.80 1.05 -1.17
CA ALA A 21 -14.29 -0.32 -1.01
C ALA A 21 -15.05 -0.51 0.32
N LEU A 22 -14.50 0.03 1.41
CA LEU A 22 -15.16 0.00 2.71
C LEU A 22 -16.49 0.79 2.70
N LYS A 23 -16.49 1.97 2.08
CA LYS A 23 -17.72 2.76 1.93
C LYS A 23 -18.78 2.00 1.13
N GLN A 24 -18.39 1.38 0.01
CA GLN A 24 -19.30 0.57 -0.79
C GLN A 24 -19.86 -0.62 -0.01
N CYS A 25 -19.04 -1.29 0.82
CA CYS A 25 -19.49 -2.35 1.70
C CYS A 25 -20.58 -1.86 2.67
N HIS A 26 -20.35 -0.72 3.34
CA HIS A 26 -21.35 -0.12 4.24
C HIS A 26 -22.63 0.29 3.52
N ASP A 27 -22.51 0.91 2.35
CA ASP A 27 -23.66 1.33 1.54
C ASP A 27 -24.49 0.12 1.10
N LYS A 28 -23.84 -0.99 0.73
CA LYS A 28 -24.48 -2.26 0.38
C LYS A 28 -25.24 -2.86 1.56
N VAL A 29 -24.64 -2.90 2.75
CA VAL A 29 -25.31 -3.37 3.97
C VAL A 29 -26.54 -2.52 4.29
N ARG A 30 -26.39 -1.19 4.24
CA ARG A 30 -27.50 -0.25 4.48
C ARG A 30 -28.63 -0.42 3.47
N TRP A 31 -28.30 -0.66 2.21
CA TRP A 31 -29.28 -0.92 1.15
C TRP A 31 -30.10 -2.19 1.44
N PHE A 32 -29.43 -3.29 1.80
CA PHE A 32 -30.13 -4.53 2.17
C PHE A 32 -31.02 -4.36 3.41
N GLN A 33 -30.55 -3.64 4.43
CA GLN A 33 -31.35 -3.37 5.63
C GLN A 33 -32.63 -2.58 5.30
N LYS A 34 -32.52 -1.53 4.48
CA LYS A 34 -33.68 -0.75 4.04
C LYS A 34 -34.68 -1.60 3.26
N ARG A 35 -34.19 -2.41 2.32
CA ARG A 35 -35.02 -3.34 1.53
C ARG A 35 -35.75 -4.34 2.44
N GLN A 36 -35.06 -4.90 3.42
CA GLN A 36 -35.66 -5.84 4.37
C GLN A 36 -36.77 -5.16 5.20
N GLN A 37 -36.55 -3.95 5.69
CA GLN A 37 -37.55 -3.18 6.45
C GLN A 37 -38.77 -2.85 5.60
N GLU A 38 -38.58 -2.40 4.36
CA GLU A 38 -39.70 -2.08 3.46
C GLU A 38 -40.48 -3.33 3.06
N ASN A 39 -39.78 -4.42 2.76
CA ASN A 39 -40.41 -5.71 2.46
C ASN A 39 -41.24 -6.23 3.65
N ALA A 40 -40.76 -6.09 4.88
CA ALA A 40 -41.52 -6.44 6.08
C ALA A 40 -42.79 -5.58 6.23
N ALA A 41 -42.71 -4.27 5.95
CA ALA A 41 -43.86 -3.37 6.00
C ALA A 41 -44.90 -3.67 4.90
N ARG A 42 -44.47 -3.99 3.68
CA ARG A 42 -45.34 -4.40 2.56
C ARG A 42 -46.03 -5.73 2.84
N ALA A 43 -45.29 -6.71 3.38
CA ALA A 43 -45.85 -8.00 3.78
C ALA A 43 -46.96 -7.84 4.84
N ALA A 44 -46.78 -6.93 5.81
CA ALA A 44 -47.81 -6.62 6.81
C ALA A 44 -49.09 -6.02 6.18
N ARG A 45 -48.96 -5.27 5.08
CA ARG A 45 -50.09 -4.72 4.29
C ARG A 45 -50.63 -5.69 3.24
N LYS A 46 -50.10 -6.90 3.14
CA LYS A 46 -50.41 -7.88 2.08
C LYS A 46 -50.14 -7.36 0.66
N GLU A 47 -49.16 -6.48 0.52
CA GLU A 47 -48.63 -6.01 -0.77
C GLU A 47 -47.47 -6.89 -1.23
N ASP A 48 -47.24 -6.95 -2.54
CA ASP A 48 -46.09 -7.65 -3.10
C ASP A 48 -44.76 -7.02 -2.66
N LEU A 49 -43.78 -7.90 -2.44
CA LEU A 49 -42.41 -7.51 -2.09
C LEU A 49 -41.78 -6.67 -3.20
N LEU A 50 -40.78 -5.87 -2.83
CA LEU A 50 -40.02 -5.12 -3.84
C LEU A 50 -39.35 -6.07 -4.85
N PRO A 51 -39.33 -5.73 -6.15
CA PRO A 51 -38.71 -6.55 -7.19
C PRO A 51 -37.23 -6.81 -6.91
N ASP A 52 -36.75 -8.01 -7.25
CA ASP A 52 -35.33 -8.36 -7.13
C ASP A 52 -34.49 -7.49 -8.06
N GLU A 53 -33.78 -6.54 -7.48
CA GLU A 53 -32.78 -5.77 -8.19
C GLU A 53 -31.45 -6.52 -8.22
N ASP A 54 -30.80 -6.53 -9.38
CA ASP A 54 -29.44 -7.06 -9.49
C ASP A 54 -28.48 -6.15 -8.72
N VAL A 55 -28.10 -6.62 -7.55
CA VAL A 55 -27.19 -5.95 -6.63
C VAL A 55 -25.86 -5.61 -7.31
N ASN A 56 -25.42 -6.38 -8.31
CA ASN A 56 -24.18 -6.13 -9.03
C ASN A 56 -24.32 -4.98 -10.04
N LYS A 57 -25.55 -4.70 -10.53
CA LYS A 57 -25.84 -3.48 -11.30
C LYS A 57 -25.86 -2.24 -10.41
N ALA A 58 -26.41 -2.36 -9.20
CA ALA A 58 -26.48 -1.26 -8.23
C ALA A 58 -25.12 -0.93 -7.59
N PHE A 59 -24.30 -1.94 -7.31
CA PHE A 59 -22.99 -1.79 -6.67
C PHE A 59 -21.90 -2.43 -7.52
N LYS A 60 -21.40 -1.68 -8.50
CA LYS A 60 -20.31 -2.12 -9.37
C LYS A 60 -19.01 -2.27 -8.57
N PRO A 61 -18.27 -3.40 -8.71
CA PRO A 61 -16.98 -3.56 -8.05
C PRO A 61 -16.03 -2.41 -8.36
N ILE A 62 -15.41 -1.86 -7.33
CA ILE A 62 -14.40 -0.82 -7.50
C ILE A 62 -13.13 -1.48 -8.07
N PRO A 63 -12.56 -0.96 -9.17
CA PRO A 63 -11.39 -1.56 -9.80
C PRO A 63 -10.17 -1.46 -8.88
N LEU A 64 -9.44 -2.57 -8.77
CA LEU A 64 -8.24 -2.64 -7.96
C LEU A 64 -7.10 -1.84 -8.61
N PRO A 65 -6.35 -1.01 -7.85
CA PRO A 65 -5.16 -0.37 -8.36
C PRO A 65 -4.10 -1.42 -8.79
N PRO A 66 -3.38 -1.20 -9.90
CA PRO A 66 -2.29 -2.07 -10.31
C PRO A 66 -1.21 -2.19 -9.22
N ARG A 67 -0.69 -3.39 -8.98
CA ARG A 67 0.31 -3.66 -7.92
C ARG A 67 1.72 -3.92 -8.45
N LEU A 68 1.85 -4.09 -9.77
CA LEU A 68 3.13 -4.42 -10.41
C LEU A 68 4.15 -3.29 -10.23
N ASN A 69 3.77 -2.04 -10.49
CA ASN A 69 4.69 -0.91 -10.36
C ASN A 69 5.20 -0.77 -8.92
N SER A 70 4.32 -0.86 -7.93
CA SER A 70 4.69 -0.80 -6.51
C SER A 70 5.69 -1.90 -6.11
N LEU A 71 5.56 -3.11 -6.69
CA LEU A 71 6.47 -4.22 -6.44
C LEU A 71 7.85 -4.00 -7.07
N ILE A 72 7.89 -3.51 -8.31
CA ILE A 72 9.15 -3.20 -8.99
C ILE A 72 9.89 -2.10 -8.23
N LEU A 73 9.17 -1.05 -7.84
CA LEU A 73 9.72 0.11 -7.18
C LEU A 73 10.27 -0.21 -5.79
N SER A 74 9.58 -1.06 -5.02
CA SER A 74 10.10 -1.55 -3.74
C SER A 74 11.37 -2.37 -3.90
N GLY A 75 11.46 -3.21 -4.94
CA GLY A 75 12.68 -3.95 -5.29
C GLY A 75 13.86 -3.03 -5.64
N GLN A 76 13.62 -1.96 -6.42
CA GLN A 76 14.64 -0.97 -6.72
C GLN A 76 15.14 -0.25 -5.47
N ILE A 77 14.23 0.19 -4.59
CA ILE A 77 14.58 0.83 -3.31
C ILE A 77 15.42 -0.11 -2.44
N LEU A 78 15.03 -1.39 -2.36
CA LEU A 78 15.78 -2.41 -1.61
C LEU A 78 17.20 -2.57 -2.18
N SER A 79 17.34 -2.70 -3.49
CA SER A 79 18.64 -2.81 -4.15
C SER A 79 19.52 -1.58 -3.87
N SER A 80 18.97 -0.37 -3.99
CA SER A 80 19.71 0.86 -3.68
C SER A 80 20.14 0.90 -2.21
N SER A 81 19.27 0.49 -1.28
CA SER A 81 19.60 0.43 0.15
C SER A 81 20.74 -0.55 0.43
N GLN A 82 20.72 -1.73 -0.21
CA GLN A 82 21.79 -2.73 -0.10
C GLN A 82 23.11 -2.19 -0.64
N GLN A 83 23.10 -1.53 -1.79
CA GLN A 83 24.31 -0.92 -2.38
C GLN A 83 24.90 0.17 -1.48
N ILE A 84 24.07 1.04 -0.91
CA ILE A 84 24.50 2.08 0.04
C ILE A 84 25.12 1.44 1.29
N SER A 85 24.49 0.40 1.83
CA SER A 85 25.01 -0.33 3.00
C SER A 85 26.39 -0.94 2.72
N GLN A 86 26.53 -1.67 1.61
CA GLN A 86 27.81 -2.26 1.20
C GLN A 86 28.89 -1.21 0.99
N PHE A 87 28.56 -0.12 0.30
CA PHE A 87 29.49 0.98 0.08
C PHE A 87 29.96 1.62 1.39
N SER A 88 29.04 1.78 2.35
CA SER A 88 29.34 2.37 3.66
C SER A 88 30.27 1.48 4.48
N SER A 89 30.00 0.16 4.52
CA SER A 89 30.87 -0.82 5.16
C SER A 89 32.28 -0.84 4.55
N GLN A 90 32.38 -0.82 3.22
CA GLN A 90 33.68 -0.78 2.53
C GLN A 90 34.43 0.52 2.81
N SER A 91 33.74 1.66 2.83
CA SER A 91 34.33 2.97 3.11
C SER A 91 34.87 3.06 4.53
N LEU A 92 34.12 2.53 5.51
CA LEU A 92 34.57 2.43 6.90
C LEU A 92 35.80 1.54 7.04
N ALA A 93 35.81 0.36 6.39
CA ALA A 93 36.97 -0.52 6.42
C ALA A 93 38.23 0.15 5.86
N LYS A 94 38.11 0.86 4.74
CA LYS A 94 39.22 1.64 4.15
C LYS A 94 39.70 2.75 5.10
N LEU A 95 38.79 3.44 5.77
CA LEU A 95 39.13 4.46 6.77
C LEU A 95 39.95 3.89 7.93
N PHE A 96 39.52 2.76 8.52
CA PHE A 96 40.25 2.12 9.61
C PHE A 96 41.61 1.59 9.17
N ILE A 97 41.71 1.00 7.98
CA ILE A 97 42.99 0.55 7.42
C ILE A 97 43.92 1.75 7.22
N SER A 98 43.43 2.84 6.64
CA SER A 98 44.21 4.07 6.44
C SER A 98 44.69 4.66 7.76
N GLN A 99 43.84 4.68 8.78
CA GLN A 99 44.19 5.16 10.12
C GLN A 99 45.27 4.29 10.76
N GLY A 100 45.14 2.96 10.68
CA GLY A 100 46.13 2.02 11.19
C GLY A 100 47.50 2.18 10.52
N LEU A 101 47.52 2.31 9.18
CA LEU A 101 48.74 2.57 8.42
C LEU A 101 49.40 3.90 8.80
N GLN A 102 48.60 4.96 8.98
CA GLN A 102 49.11 6.26 9.39
C GLN A 102 49.74 6.21 10.79
N GLN A 103 49.11 5.53 11.75
CA GLN A 103 49.66 5.35 13.10
C GLN A 103 50.97 4.53 13.10
N ALA A 104 51.05 3.47 12.29
CA ALA A 104 52.27 2.68 12.15
C ALA A 104 53.44 3.53 11.63
N LYS A 105 53.20 4.32 10.58
CA LYS A 105 54.22 5.23 10.01
C LYS A 105 54.71 6.26 11.03
N HIS A 106 53.82 6.80 11.87
CA HIS A 106 54.23 7.75 12.91
C HIS A 106 55.09 7.12 14.02
N LYS A 107 54.95 5.80 14.27
CA LYS A 107 55.78 5.08 15.27
C LYS A 107 57.17 4.71 14.77
N GLU A 108 57.36 4.46 13.47
CA GLU A 108 58.67 4.13 12.89
C GLU A 108 59.56 5.35 12.65
N GLY A 109 59.00 6.56 12.69
CA GLY A 109 59.72 7.83 12.48
C GLY A 109 60.19 8.54 13.77
N ALA A 110 60.02 7.94 14.94
CA ALA A 110 60.47 8.43 16.24
C ALA A 110 61.47 7.46 16.87
#